data_AF-A0A925T9S5-F1
#
_entry.id   AF-A0A925T9S5-F1
#
_cell.length_a   1.000
_cell.length_b   1.000
_cell.length_c   1.000
_cell.angle_alpha   90.00
_cell.angle_beta   90.00
_cell.angle_gamma   90.00
#
_symmetry.space_group_name_H-M   'P 1'
#
loop_
_entity.id
_entity.type
_entity.pdbx_description
1 polymer ?
#
loop_
_entity_poly.entity_id
_entity_poly.type
_entity_poly.pdbx_seq_one_letter_code
_entity_poly.pdbx_strand_id
1 'polypeptide(L)'
;TDSNFLKRIQKEIKIVNKLSKERDKIPAFAETGYEAIPYKEWFTGVLWKGMDGYELSYIMLWRNHGMQKNGNWHYYVPRKEDASAQDFKKLYEYKTSLFQKDVAREKLYQ
;
A
#
# COMPACT_ATOMS: atom_id res chain seq x y z
N THR A 1 9.73 -3.45 14.23
CA THR A 1 8.58 -3.80 13.36
C THR A 1 7.31 -3.40 14.07
N ASP A 2 6.38 -2.73 13.39
CA ASP A 2 5.04 -2.51 13.95
C ASP A 2 4.19 -3.77 13.71
N SER A 3 4.36 -4.76 14.58
CA SER A 3 3.65 -6.04 14.52
C SER A 3 2.14 -5.89 14.72
N ASN A 4 1.70 -4.79 15.34
CA ASN A 4 0.29 -4.52 15.58
C ASN A 4 -0.40 -4.04 14.29
N PHE A 5 0.25 -3.15 13.54
CA PHE A 5 -0.27 -2.71 12.24
C PHE A 5 -0.42 -3.86 11.24
N LEU A 6 0.60 -4.73 11.15
CA LEU A 6 0.55 -5.92 10.28
C LEU A 6 -0.64 -6.84 10.63
N LYS A 7 -0.81 -7.16 11.92
CA LYS A 7 -1.94 -7.99 12.39
C LYS A 7 -3.29 -7.35 12.09
N ARG A 8 -3.39 -6.02 12.25
CA ARG A 8 -4.62 -5.28 11.94
C ARG A 8 -4.96 -5.35 10.46
N ILE A 9 -4.01 -5.05 9.58
CA ILE A 9 -4.21 -5.14 8.11
C ILE A 9 -4.68 -6.54 7.73
N GLN A 10 -4.02 -7.59 8.21
CA GLN A 10 -4.38 -8.96 7.88
C GLN A 10 -5.81 -9.29 8.34
N LYS A 11 -6.22 -8.82 9.52
CA LYS A 11 -7.59 -9.00 10.02
C LYS A 11 -8.61 -8.28 9.14
N GLU A 12 -8.37 -7.01 8.82
CA GLU A 12 -9.30 -6.16 8.06
C GLU A 12 -9.46 -6.66 6.63
N ILE A 13 -8.36 -6.96 5.94
CA ILE A 13 -8.38 -7.48 4.57
C ILE A 13 -9.04 -8.84 4.51
N LYS A 14 -8.82 -9.71 5.50
CA LYS A 14 -9.52 -11.01 5.58
C LYS A 14 -11.03 -10.85 5.61
N ILE A 15 -11.53 -9.86 6.37
CA ILE A 15 -12.97 -9.58 6.45
C ILE A 15 -13.48 -9.08 5.10
N VAL A 16 -12.82 -8.08 4.51
CA VAL A 16 -13.23 -7.50 3.21
C VAL A 16 -13.22 -8.57 2.13
N ASN A 17 -12.15 -9.36 2.02
CA ASN A 17 -12.02 -10.43 1.02
C ASN A 17 -13.12 -11.51 1.18
N LYS A 18 -13.42 -11.93 2.42
CA LYS A 18 -14.50 -12.88 2.70
C LYS A 18 -15.86 -12.32 2.24
N LEU A 19 -16.19 -11.10 2.66
CA LEU A 19 -17.46 -10.46 2.33
C LEU A 19 -17.60 -10.20 0.82
N SER A 20 -16.50 -9.87 0.14
CA SER A 20 -16.45 -9.69 -1.31
C SER A 20 -16.78 -10.99 -2.04
N LYS A 21 -16.22 -12.13 -1.61
CA LYS A 21 -16.54 -13.46 -2.17
C LYS A 21 -18.00 -13.85 -1.93
N GLU A 22 -18.53 -13.61 -0.73
CA GLU A 22 -19.93 -13.91 -0.39
C GLU A 22 -20.95 -13.07 -1.18
N ARG A 23 -20.56 -11.86 -1.61
CA ARG A 23 -21.47 -10.89 -2.27
C ARG A 23 -21.20 -10.68 -3.76
N ASP A 24 -20.30 -11.48 -4.33
CA ASP A 24 -19.86 -11.33 -5.72
C ASP A 24 -19.40 -9.89 -6.02
N LYS A 25 -18.47 -9.39 -5.20
CA LYS A 25 -17.85 -8.06 -5.31
C LYS A 25 -16.33 -8.17 -5.37
N ILE A 26 -15.70 -7.14 -5.92
CA ILE A 26 -14.25 -7.04 -6.03
C ILE A 26 -13.71 -6.22 -4.84
N PRO A 27 -12.79 -6.77 -4.00
CA PRO A 27 -12.25 -6.04 -2.85
C PRO A 27 -11.14 -5.06 -3.28
N ALA A 28 -10.94 -4.02 -2.47
CA ALA A 28 -9.83 -3.07 -2.60
C ALA A 28 -9.37 -2.61 -1.21
N PHE A 29 -8.10 -2.21 -1.09
CA PHE A 29 -7.63 -1.45 0.06
C PHE A 29 -7.67 0.04 -0.27
N ALA A 30 -8.87 0.60 -0.17
CA ALA A 30 -9.22 1.89 -0.74
C ALA A 30 -8.45 3.08 -0.15
N GLU A 31 -8.02 3.02 1.12
CA GLU A 31 -7.14 4.02 1.72
C GLU A 31 -6.23 3.34 2.74
N THR A 32 -4.92 3.59 2.64
CA THR A 32 -3.93 3.11 3.61
C THR A 32 -2.72 4.03 3.65
N GLY A 33 -1.82 3.81 4.60
CA GLY A 33 -0.65 4.65 4.76
C GLY A 33 -0.03 4.59 6.16
N TYR A 34 1.26 4.93 6.23
CA TYR A 34 1.93 5.30 7.47
C TYR A 34 2.51 6.71 7.30
N GLU A 35 1.89 7.69 7.95
CA GLU A 35 2.26 9.11 7.86
C GLU A 35 3.77 9.30 8.14
N ALA A 36 4.44 10.03 7.25
CA ALA A 36 5.89 10.27 7.24
C ALA A 36 6.79 9.03 7.11
N ILE A 37 6.20 7.82 7.06
CA ILE A 37 6.85 6.53 6.79
C ILE A 37 8.12 6.32 7.66
N PRO A 38 8.00 6.32 9.01
CA PRO A 38 9.16 6.26 9.90
C PRO A 38 9.90 4.91 9.87
N TYR A 39 9.30 3.87 9.30
CA TYR A 39 9.91 2.55 9.17
C TYR A 39 10.44 2.32 7.75
N LYS A 40 11.76 2.12 7.63
CA LYS A 40 12.44 2.02 6.32
C LYS A 40 11.97 0.85 5.46
N GLU A 41 11.61 -0.30 6.06
CA GLU A 41 11.06 -1.47 5.35
C GLU A 41 9.52 -1.56 5.42
N TRP A 42 8.82 -0.43 5.47
CA TRP A 42 7.36 -0.42 5.63
C TRP A 42 6.61 -0.99 4.43
N PHE A 43 7.03 -0.70 3.20
CA PHE A 43 6.31 -1.11 1.99
C PHE A 43 6.36 -2.61 1.79
N THR A 44 7.55 -3.21 1.78
CA THR A 44 7.69 -4.65 1.54
C THR A 44 7.43 -5.48 2.80
N GLY A 45 7.98 -5.04 3.94
CA GLY A 45 7.99 -5.81 5.19
C GLY A 45 6.69 -5.75 5.99
N VAL A 46 5.85 -4.73 5.76
CA VAL A 46 4.61 -4.52 6.51
C VAL A 46 3.41 -4.44 5.57
N LEU A 47 3.35 -3.45 4.68
CA LEU A 47 2.20 -3.23 3.81
C LEU A 47 1.98 -4.43 2.89
N TRP A 48 2.96 -4.77 2.05
CA TRP A 48 2.83 -5.86 1.07
C TRP A 48 2.62 -7.21 1.74
N LYS A 49 3.43 -7.53 2.76
CA LYS A 49 3.28 -8.76 3.56
C LYS A 49 1.91 -8.87 4.24
N GLY A 50 1.30 -7.75 4.61
CA GLY A 50 -0.04 -7.73 5.22
C GLY A 50 -1.16 -8.13 4.25
N MET A 51 -0.91 -8.00 2.94
CA MET A 51 -1.88 -8.29 1.88
C MET A 51 -1.60 -9.61 1.17
N ASP A 52 -0.51 -10.29 1.52
CA ASP A 52 -0.12 -11.55 0.92
C ASP A 52 -1.23 -12.61 1.06
N GLY A 53 -1.53 -13.30 -0.03
CA GLY A 53 -2.63 -14.29 -0.11
C GLY A 53 -4.04 -13.71 -0.30
N TYR A 54 -4.21 -12.39 -0.50
CA TYR A 54 -5.51 -11.77 -0.77
C TYR A 54 -5.59 -11.17 -2.17
N GLU A 55 -6.72 -11.39 -2.86
CA GLU A 55 -6.96 -10.97 -4.25
C GLU A 55 -7.58 -9.57 -4.29
N LEU A 56 -6.77 -8.54 -4.06
CA LEU A 56 -7.20 -7.14 -4.11
C LEU A 56 -7.10 -6.56 -5.52
N SER A 57 -8.08 -5.74 -5.91
CA SER A 57 -8.06 -5.02 -7.19
C SER A 57 -7.06 -3.88 -7.21
N TYR A 58 -6.99 -3.10 -6.13
CA TYR A 58 -6.03 -2.02 -5.98
C TYR A 58 -5.78 -1.70 -4.51
N ILE A 59 -4.72 -0.94 -4.29
CA ILE A 59 -4.35 -0.31 -3.02
C ILE A 59 -4.13 1.18 -3.30
N MET A 60 -4.54 2.06 -2.40
CA MET A 60 -4.30 3.50 -2.55
C MET A 60 -3.66 4.07 -1.28
N LEU A 61 -2.50 4.70 -1.48
CA LEU A 61 -1.82 5.48 -0.45
C LEU A 61 -2.36 6.91 -0.46
N TRP A 62 -2.46 7.52 0.72
CA TRP A 62 -2.98 8.88 0.83
C TRP A 62 -2.02 9.94 0.28
N ARG A 63 -2.48 11.20 0.22
CA ARG A 63 -1.79 12.31 -0.45
C ARG A 63 -0.41 12.65 0.16
N ASN A 64 0.48 13.16 -0.67
CA ASN A 64 1.72 13.82 -0.22
C ASN A 64 1.50 15.34 -0.12
N HIS A 65 1.27 15.86 1.09
CA HIS A 65 1.07 17.29 1.34
C HIS A 65 2.36 18.05 1.64
N GLY A 66 3.33 17.39 2.28
CA GLY A 66 4.59 18.01 2.69
C GLY A 66 4.59 18.50 4.14
N MET A 67 5.43 19.49 4.44
CA MET A 67 5.62 20.05 5.77
C MET A 67 4.39 20.86 6.21
N GLN A 68 3.81 20.50 7.36
CA GLN A 68 2.69 21.22 7.96
C GLN A 68 3.18 22.38 8.83
N LYS A 69 2.27 23.32 9.14
CA LYS A 69 2.57 24.49 10.00
C LYS A 69 3.05 24.13 11.42
N ASN A 70 2.70 22.94 11.90
CA ASN A 70 3.13 22.41 13.21
C ASN A 70 4.53 21.76 13.19
N GLY A 71 5.22 21.75 12.04
CA GLY A 71 6.55 21.14 11.88
C GLY A 71 6.53 19.64 11.57
N ASN A 72 5.36 19.01 11.42
CA ASN A 72 5.24 17.60 11.06
C ASN A 72 5.14 17.42 9.55
N TRP A 73 5.72 16.33 9.04
CA TRP A 73 5.57 15.92 7.66
C TRP A 73 4.27 15.13 7.44
N HIS A 74 3.52 15.48 6.39
CA HIS A 74 2.30 14.76 5.99
C HIS A 74 2.44 14.22 4.57
N TYR A 75 2.86 12.96 4.46
CA TYR A 75 2.97 12.20 3.22
C TYR A 75 2.88 10.69 3.50
N TYR A 76 2.52 9.92 2.47
CA TYR A 76 2.31 8.47 2.57
C TYR A 76 3.00 7.67 1.45
N VAL A 77 3.60 8.38 0.48
CA VAL A 77 4.54 7.87 -0.51
C VAL A 77 5.89 8.56 -0.27
N PRO A 78 7.04 7.87 -0.32
CA PRO A 78 8.30 8.46 0.12
C PRO A 78 8.82 9.46 -0.91
N ARG A 79 9.54 10.46 -0.41
CA ARG A 79 10.38 11.34 -1.22
C ARG A 79 11.69 10.63 -1.55
N LYS A 80 12.48 11.17 -2.49
CA LYS A 80 13.71 10.51 -2.96
C LYS A 80 14.75 10.37 -1.85
N GLU A 81 14.76 11.31 -0.92
CA GLU A 81 15.66 11.43 0.22
C GLU A 81 15.23 10.60 1.44
N ASP A 82 13.99 10.09 1.48
CA ASP A 82 13.48 9.35 2.63
C ASP A 82 14.11 7.96 2.71
N ALA A 83 14.35 7.48 3.93
CA ALA A 83 14.96 6.17 4.19
C ALA A 83 14.16 4.99 3.58
N SER A 84 12.84 5.14 3.41
CA SER A 84 11.94 4.13 2.84
C SER A 84 11.85 4.19 1.30
N ALA A 85 12.51 5.14 0.63
CA ALA A 85 12.45 5.29 -0.83
C ALA A 85 12.95 4.05 -1.57
N GLN A 86 14.02 3.41 -1.09
CA GLN A 86 14.54 2.17 -1.69
C GLN A 86 13.60 0.99 -1.48
N ASP A 87 12.89 0.95 -0.36
CA ASP A 87 11.90 -0.10 -0.10
C ASP A 87 10.67 0.04 -1.00
N PHE A 88 10.21 1.27 -1.24
CA PHE A 88 9.15 1.54 -2.21
C PHE A 88 9.55 1.14 -3.64
N LYS A 89 10.80 1.39 -4.04
CA LYS A 89 11.32 0.93 -5.33
C LYS A 89 11.30 -0.59 -5.46
N LYS A 90 11.69 -1.32 -4.41
CA LYS A 90 11.58 -2.79 -4.41
C LYS A 90 10.14 -3.26 -4.61
N LEU A 91 9.19 -2.60 -3.94
CA LEU A 91 7.77 -2.88 -4.14
C LEU A 91 7.35 -2.61 -5.60
N TYR A 92 7.76 -1.48 -6.18
CA TYR A 92 7.50 -1.14 -7.58
C TYR A 92 8.05 -2.18 -8.56
N GLU A 93 9.16 -2.85 -8.22
CA GLU A 93 9.79 -3.88 -9.04
C GLU A 93 9.14 -5.27 -8.91
N TYR A 94 8.20 -5.47 -7.99
CA TYR A 94 7.48 -6.73 -7.87
C TYR A 94 6.63 -6.98 -9.11
N LYS A 95 6.77 -8.17 -9.71
CA LYS A 95 5.98 -8.58 -10.89
C LYS A 95 4.46 -8.52 -10.65
N THR A 96 4.04 -8.66 -9.41
CA THR A 96 2.64 -8.61 -8.96
C THR A 96 2.19 -7.21 -8.52
N SER A 97 3.08 -6.21 -8.55
CA SER A 97 2.73 -4.81 -8.31
C SER A 97 2.63 -4.07 -9.64
N LEU A 98 1.42 -3.68 -10.02
CA LEU A 98 1.18 -3.01 -11.30
C LEU A 98 1.10 -1.50 -11.09
N PHE A 99 2.00 -0.77 -11.75
CA PHE A 99 1.94 0.69 -11.83
C PHE A 99 1.50 1.11 -13.23
N GLN A 100 1.36 2.42 -13.47
CA GLN A 100 0.80 2.97 -14.72
C GLN A 100 1.37 2.34 -16.00
N LYS A 101 2.69 2.09 -16.07
CA LYS A 101 3.31 1.50 -17.26
C LYS A 101 2.88 0.06 -17.49
N ASP A 102 2.72 -0.71 -16.41
CA ASP A 102 2.25 -2.08 -16.45
C ASP A 102 0.78 -2.12 -16.84
N VAL A 103 -0.05 -1.31 -16.17
CA VAL A 103 -1.48 -1.18 -16.49
C VAL A 103 -1.72 -0.83 -17.96
N ALA A 104 -0.93 0.10 -18.52
CA ALA A 104 -1.01 0.47 -19.94
C ALA A 104 -0.55 -0.68 -20.87
N ARG A 105 0.51 -1.40 -20.51
CA ARG A 105 1.02 -2.55 -21.26
C ARG A 105 0.00 -3.69 -21.29
N GLU A 106 -0.63 -3.99 -20.16
CA GLU A 106 -1.65 -5.04 -20.01
C GLU A 106 -3.03 -4.60 -20.54
N LYS A 107 -3.20 -3.34 -20.94
CA LYS A 107 -4.45 -2.78 -21.47
C LYS A 107 -5.67 -3.00 -20.57
N LEU A 108 -5.50 -2.88 -19.25
CA LEU A 108 -6.54 -3.23 -18.27
C LEU A 108 -7.86 -2.43 -18.39
N TYR A 109 -7.86 -1.32 -19.14
CA TYR A 109 -9.01 -0.43 -19.29
C TYR A 109 -9.46 -0.24 -20.76
N GLN A 110 -9.01 -1.10 -21.68
CA GLN A 110 -9.37 -1.05 -23.11
C GLN A 110 -10.32 -2.18 -23.50
#